data_AF-A0A7Y0ECZ3-F1
#
_entry.id   AF-A0A7Y0ECZ3-F1
#
_cell.length_a   1.000
_cell.length_b   1.000
_cell.length_c   1.000
_cell.angle_alpha   90.00
_cell.angle_beta   90.00
_cell.angle_gamma   90.00
#
_symmetry.space_group_name_H-M   'P 1'
#
loop_
_entity.id
_entity.type
_entity.pdbx_description
1 polymer ?
#
loop_
_entity_poly.entity_id
_entity_poly.type
_entity_poly.pdbx_seq_one_letter_code
_entity_poly.pdbx_strand_id
1 'polypeptide(L)'
;MLLEILDRCINITATNEDQILSRHTGNLLLRFSCNINLKGDDLQNRFNKFINSKKCINEVDNEKNILRTFKIVNSSYSYIQNNEPTLYKYTIQLEENEELKIDTLVIEGQDIKPYYYEEQVDKDSIIISTKIKITDDELSKLKESVKGKQYFDVVRKGIDDKPIQMRYGKVLWSQHNSFTKQYITLVEKSYDMNNTDNFKGMYYPEFNNMQEILIYSSEYLENLTNLLIEKNILSETEVEKVKSDTKENLNNKFRELYKVKDIDEDL
;
A
#
# COMPACT_ATOMS: atom_id res chain seq x y z
N MET A 1 5.77 -3.73 33.97
CA MET A 1 4.83 -4.06 32.88
C MET A 1 4.74 -5.57 32.75
N LEU A 2 3.56 -6.14 32.55
CA LEU A 2 3.36 -7.59 32.45
C LEU A 2 3.08 -7.96 30.98
N LEU A 3 4.02 -8.66 30.34
CA LEU A 3 3.93 -9.02 28.93
C LEU A 3 3.65 -10.51 28.73
N GLU A 4 2.78 -10.85 27.79
CA GLU A 4 2.52 -12.22 27.35
C GLU A 4 3.51 -12.64 26.25
N ILE A 5 4.46 -13.51 26.59
CA ILE A 5 5.52 -13.99 25.69
C ILE A 5 5.65 -15.51 25.81
N LEU A 6 5.64 -16.23 24.68
CA LEU A 6 5.68 -17.71 24.65
C LEU A 6 4.62 -18.35 25.56
N ASP A 7 3.39 -17.83 25.54
CA ASP A 7 2.25 -18.30 26.35
C ASP A 7 2.47 -18.15 27.87
N ARG A 8 3.35 -17.22 28.28
CA ARG A 8 3.66 -16.91 29.69
C ARG A 8 3.62 -15.41 29.94
N CYS A 9 3.11 -15.01 31.09
CA CYS A 9 3.16 -13.62 31.55
C CYS A 9 4.48 -13.36 32.28
N ILE A 10 5.26 -12.38 31.80
CA ILE A 10 6.57 -12.02 32.33
C ILE A 10 6.55 -10.56 32.76
N ASN A 11 6.93 -10.30 34.02
CA ASN A 11 7.18 -8.94 34.47
C ASN A 11 8.48 -8.44 33.87
N ILE A 12 8.39 -7.36 33.11
CA ILE A 12 9.52 -6.69 32.50
C ILE A 12 9.71 -5.29 33.11
N THR A 13 10.97 -4.89 33.15
CA THR A 13 11.39 -3.51 33.37
C THR A 13 11.72 -2.91 32.02
N ALA A 14 11.00 -1.87 31.63
CA ALA A 14 11.27 -1.12 30.42
C ALA A 14 12.52 -0.24 30.60
N THR A 15 13.28 -0.07 29.53
CA THR A 15 14.46 0.78 29.42
C THR A 15 14.39 1.55 28.12
N ASN A 16 15.00 2.74 28.06
CA ASN A 16 14.96 3.62 26.87
C ASN A 16 13.51 3.87 26.38
N GLU A 17 12.63 4.24 27.31
CA GLU A 17 11.25 4.58 26.98
C GLU A 17 11.20 5.90 26.20
N ASP A 18 10.56 5.87 25.03
CA ASP A 18 10.29 7.02 24.18
C ASP A 18 8.85 6.97 23.64
N GLN A 19 8.41 8.09 23.07
CA GLN A 19 7.11 8.19 22.41
C GLN A 19 7.32 8.57 20.95
N ILE A 20 6.65 7.85 20.06
CA ILE A 20 6.68 8.10 18.63
C ILE A 20 5.31 8.60 18.20
N LEU A 21 5.28 9.70 17.46
CA LEU A 21 4.05 10.16 16.83
C LEU A 21 3.68 9.23 15.68
N SER A 22 2.53 8.56 15.79
CA SER A 22 2.00 7.73 14.70
C SER A 22 1.73 8.60 13.48
N ARG A 23 2.24 8.16 12.32
CA ARG A 23 1.89 8.78 11.04
C ARG A 23 0.46 8.44 10.62
N HIS A 24 -0.09 7.33 11.11
CA HIS A 24 -1.44 6.89 10.78
C HIS A 24 -2.50 7.69 11.52
N THR A 25 -2.40 7.81 12.84
CA THR A 25 -3.45 8.38 13.71
C THR A 25 -3.08 9.71 14.35
N GLY A 26 -1.78 10.07 14.35
CA GLY A 26 -1.27 11.20 15.14
C GLY A 26 -1.22 10.92 16.65
N ASN A 27 -1.48 9.69 17.10
CA ASN A 27 -1.34 9.31 18.51
C ASN A 27 0.13 9.14 18.91
N LEU A 28 0.45 9.37 20.18
CA LEU A 28 1.77 9.08 20.74
C LEU A 28 1.82 7.60 21.14
N LEU A 29 2.57 6.81 20.36
CA LEU A 29 2.79 5.38 20.57
C LEU A 29 3.99 5.17 21.48
N LEU A 30 3.85 4.30 22.48
CA LEU A 30 4.96 3.95 23.36
C LEU A 30 5.99 3.08 22.60
N ARG A 31 7.27 3.43 22.73
CA ARG A 31 8.38 2.56 22.36
C ARG A 31 9.32 2.41 23.55
N PHE A 32 9.86 1.20 23.70
CA PHE A 32 10.83 0.90 24.75
C PHE A 32 11.62 -0.35 24.42
N SER A 33 12.70 -0.56 25.18
CA SER A 33 13.47 -1.80 25.18
C SER A 33 13.27 -2.56 26.47
N CYS A 34 13.36 -3.88 26.44
CA CYS A 34 13.40 -4.69 27.65
C CYS A 34 14.38 -5.85 27.51
N ASN A 35 14.86 -6.32 28.66
CA ASN A 35 15.83 -7.40 28.72
C ASN A 35 15.16 -8.70 29.17
N ILE A 36 15.43 -9.79 28.45
CA ILE A 36 14.90 -11.11 28.73
C ILE A 36 16.07 -12.09 28.87
N ASN A 37 16.12 -12.78 30.01
CA ASN A 37 17.15 -13.78 30.28
C ASN A 37 16.59 -15.19 30.08
N LEU A 38 17.19 -15.95 29.19
CA LEU A 38 16.81 -17.33 28.87
C LEU A 38 17.91 -18.29 29.30
N LYS A 39 17.54 -19.45 29.81
CA LYS A 39 18.47 -20.51 30.22
C LYS A 39 18.23 -21.76 29.38
N GLY A 40 19.28 -22.23 28.72
CA GLY A 40 19.27 -23.45 27.92
C GLY A 40 18.81 -23.25 26.47
N ASP A 41 19.35 -24.11 25.60
CA ASP A 41 19.30 -23.95 24.15
C ASP A 41 17.90 -24.24 23.57
N ASP A 42 17.11 -25.11 24.20
CA ASP A 42 15.72 -25.39 23.77
C ASP A 42 14.85 -24.12 23.84
N LEU A 43 14.92 -23.42 24.97
CA LEU A 43 14.11 -22.23 25.20
C LEU A 43 14.56 -21.07 24.30
N GLN A 44 15.87 -20.97 24.05
CA GLN A 44 16.45 -20.04 23.09
C GLN A 44 15.91 -20.28 21.67
N ASN A 45 15.88 -21.54 21.23
CA ASN A 45 15.37 -21.89 19.90
C ASN A 45 13.88 -21.56 19.74
N ARG A 46 13.08 -21.82 20.77
CA ARG A 46 11.65 -21.44 20.80
C ARG A 46 11.46 -19.92 20.75
N PHE A 47 12.26 -19.18 21.50
CA PHE A 47 12.19 -17.73 21.54
C PHE A 47 12.61 -17.09 20.22
N ASN A 48 13.66 -17.60 19.56
CA ASN A 48 14.04 -17.16 18.22
C ASN A 48 12.92 -17.40 17.20
N LYS A 49 12.25 -18.55 17.24
CA LYS A 49 11.08 -18.82 16.39
C LYS A 49 9.95 -17.81 16.66
N PHE A 50 9.72 -17.46 17.92
CA PHE A 50 8.72 -16.46 18.30
C PHE A 50 9.07 -15.07 17.77
N ILE A 51 10.29 -14.58 17.98
CA ILE A 51 10.76 -13.29 17.43
C ILE A 51 10.61 -13.28 15.90
N ASN A 52 11.11 -14.32 15.23
CA ASN A 52 11.10 -14.42 13.77
C ASN A 52 9.69 -14.54 13.18
N SER A 53 8.71 -15.01 13.96
CA SER A 53 7.33 -15.08 13.52
C SER A 53 6.63 -13.72 13.41
N LYS A 54 7.28 -12.63 13.88
CA LYS A 54 6.72 -11.27 13.90
C LYS A 54 5.34 -11.16 14.58
N LYS A 55 5.06 -12.06 15.52
CA LYS A 55 3.85 -11.99 16.34
C LYS A 55 3.92 -10.75 17.24
N CYS A 56 2.75 -10.16 17.48
CA CYS A 56 2.63 -9.11 18.49
C CYS A 56 2.68 -9.70 19.90
N ILE A 57 3.13 -8.89 20.85
CA ILE A 57 3.20 -9.17 22.28
C ILE A 57 2.13 -8.33 22.98
N ASN A 58 1.32 -8.94 23.83
CA ASN A 58 0.30 -8.23 24.59
C ASN A 58 0.87 -7.81 25.95
N GLU A 59 0.63 -6.56 26.34
CA GLU A 59 0.62 -6.18 27.75
C GLU A 59 -0.74 -6.52 28.33
N VAL A 60 -0.73 -7.19 29.48
CA VAL A 60 -1.93 -7.66 30.15
C VAL A 60 -1.99 -7.18 31.59
N ASP A 61 -3.19 -7.02 32.13
CA ASP A 61 -3.39 -6.81 33.56
C ASP A 61 -3.30 -8.13 34.35
N ASN A 62 -3.52 -8.06 35.66
CA ASN A 62 -3.52 -9.24 36.54
C ASN A 62 -4.66 -10.24 36.23
N GLU A 63 -5.71 -9.80 35.53
CA GLU A 63 -6.86 -10.61 35.09
C GLU A 63 -6.70 -11.15 33.66
N LYS A 64 -5.56 -10.87 33.01
CA LYS A 64 -5.24 -11.18 31.61
C LYS A 64 -6.06 -10.41 30.58
N ASN A 65 -6.64 -9.27 30.94
CA ASN A 65 -7.21 -8.36 29.95
C ASN A 65 -6.07 -7.66 29.20
N ILE A 66 -6.18 -7.56 27.87
CA ILE A 66 -5.18 -6.90 27.03
C ILE A 66 -5.29 -5.38 27.24
N LEU A 67 -4.20 -4.78 27.71
CA LEU A 67 -4.08 -3.33 27.88
C LEU A 67 -3.53 -2.68 26.62
N ARG A 68 -2.46 -3.26 26.05
CA ARG A 68 -1.78 -2.77 24.85
C ARG A 68 -1.20 -3.94 24.06
N THR A 69 -0.98 -3.70 22.79
CA THR A 69 -0.35 -4.67 21.88
C THR A 69 0.93 -4.04 21.36
N PHE A 70 2.01 -4.81 21.30
CA PHE A 70 3.34 -4.35 20.87
C PHE A 70 3.85 -5.19 19.72
N LYS A 71 4.47 -4.54 18.73
CA LYS A 71 5.25 -5.21 17.67
C LYS A 71 6.72 -5.20 18.04
N ILE A 72 7.44 -6.26 17.68
CA ILE A 72 8.90 -6.33 17.85
C ILE A 72 9.54 -5.60 16.67
N VAL A 73 10.26 -4.51 16.96
CA VAL A 73 10.94 -3.70 15.94
C VAL A 73 12.38 -4.13 15.77
N ASN A 74 13.04 -4.47 16.86
CA ASN A 74 14.43 -4.91 16.85
C ASN A 74 14.68 -5.92 17.97
N SER A 75 15.66 -6.79 17.78
CA SER A 75 16.09 -7.75 18.79
C SER A 75 17.56 -8.08 18.62
N SER A 76 18.28 -8.13 19.72
CA SER A 76 19.65 -8.63 19.78
C SER A 76 19.81 -9.56 20.98
N TYR A 77 20.83 -10.42 20.96
CA TYR A 77 21.15 -11.24 22.11
C TYR A 77 22.65 -11.46 22.26
N SER A 78 23.06 -11.76 23.49
CA SER A 78 24.40 -12.20 23.87
C SER A 78 24.28 -13.48 24.70
N TYR A 79 25.38 -14.22 24.86
CA TYR A 79 25.38 -15.45 25.66
C TYR A 79 26.62 -15.54 26.54
N ILE A 80 26.48 -16.24 27.66
CA ILE A 80 27.56 -16.57 28.59
C ILE A 80 27.60 -18.09 28.73
N GLN A 81 28.71 -18.70 28.30
CA GLN A 81 28.94 -20.14 28.32
C GLN A 81 29.97 -20.50 29.41
N ASN A 82 29.65 -20.17 30.67
CA ASN A 82 30.56 -20.40 31.78
C ASN A 82 30.09 -21.52 32.74
N ASN A 83 28.83 -21.95 32.65
CA ASN A 83 28.23 -23.06 33.41
C ASN A 83 27.06 -23.63 32.58
N GLU A 84 26.93 -24.95 32.50
CA GLU A 84 25.69 -25.54 31.97
C GLU A 84 24.53 -25.27 32.93
N PRO A 85 23.36 -24.81 32.46
CA PRO A 85 23.00 -24.47 31.07
C PRO A 85 23.42 -23.04 30.64
N THR A 86 23.75 -22.88 29.34
CA THR A 86 24.07 -21.58 28.71
C THR A 86 23.02 -20.51 29.03
N LEU A 87 23.49 -19.33 29.43
CA LEU A 87 22.63 -18.18 29.69
C LEU A 87 22.62 -17.24 28.49
N TYR A 88 21.44 -16.98 27.93
CA TYR A 88 21.22 -16.02 26.86
C TYR A 88 20.57 -14.76 27.42
N LYS A 89 21.08 -13.59 27.06
CA LYS A 89 20.52 -12.28 27.40
C LYS A 89 20.03 -11.61 26.12
N TYR A 90 18.73 -11.44 26.00
CA TYR A 90 18.08 -10.75 24.89
C TYR A 90 17.78 -9.31 25.28
N THR A 91 17.99 -8.41 24.33
CA THR A 91 17.44 -7.05 24.34
C THR A 91 16.43 -6.97 23.21
N ILE A 92 15.16 -6.78 23.53
CA ILE A 92 14.10 -6.60 22.53
C ILE A 92 13.59 -5.17 22.59
N GLN A 93 13.38 -4.58 21.41
CA GLN A 93 12.77 -3.27 21.26
C GLN A 93 11.35 -3.45 20.76
N LEU A 94 10.42 -2.88 21.53
CA LEU A 94 8.98 -2.97 21.34
C LEU A 94 8.43 -1.59 21.00
N GLU A 95 7.45 -1.57 20.11
CA GLU A 95 6.70 -0.38 19.74
C GLU A 95 5.21 -0.72 19.80
N GLU A 96 4.42 0.16 20.37
CA GLU A 96 2.98 -0.01 20.49
C GLU A 96 2.37 -0.15 19.09
N ASN A 97 1.54 -1.18 18.94
CA ASN A 97 0.86 -1.52 17.72
C ASN A 97 -0.57 -1.02 17.80
N GLU A 98 -0.88 0.02 17.03
CA GLU A 98 -2.22 0.53 16.87
C GLU A 98 -3.03 -0.32 15.88
N GLU A 99 -4.32 -0.51 16.16
CA GLU A 99 -5.25 -1.15 15.26
C GLU A 99 -5.99 -0.07 14.45
N LEU A 100 -5.78 -0.04 13.14
CA LEU A 100 -6.43 0.93 12.27
C LEU A 100 -7.83 0.44 11.89
N LYS A 101 -8.86 1.19 12.29
CA LYS A 101 -10.26 0.92 11.92
C LYS A 101 -10.81 2.07 11.10
N ILE A 102 -10.92 1.85 9.80
CA ILE A 102 -11.56 2.82 8.91
C ILE A 102 -13.08 2.66 8.99
N ASP A 103 -13.78 3.77 9.17
CA ASP A 103 -15.24 3.80 9.06
C ASP A 103 -15.64 4.19 7.63
N THR A 104 -15.03 5.23 7.09
CA THR A 104 -15.34 5.79 5.77
C THR A 104 -14.15 6.57 5.25
N LEU A 105 -13.88 6.44 3.95
CA LEU A 105 -12.90 7.25 3.24
C LEU A 105 -13.63 8.39 2.54
N VAL A 106 -13.32 9.64 2.85
CA VAL A 106 -13.94 10.80 2.19
C VAL A 106 -12.99 11.31 1.12
N ILE A 107 -13.37 11.21 -0.15
CA ILE A 107 -12.57 11.72 -1.27
C ILE A 107 -13.28 12.95 -1.83
N GLU A 108 -12.66 14.13 -1.74
CA GLU A 108 -13.24 15.40 -2.21
C GLU A 108 -14.69 15.62 -1.72
N GLY A 109 -14.93 15.31 -0.43
CA GLY A 109 -16.25 15.44 0.20
C GLY A 109 -17.22 14.28 -0.04
N GLN A 110 -16.87 13.30 -0.88
CA GLN A 110 -17.70 12.12 -1.11
C GLN A 110 -17.34 10.99 -0.14
N ASP A 111 -18.31 10.57 0.66
CA ASP A 111 -18.17 9.45 1.58
C ASP A 111 -18.15 8.11 0.81
N ILE A 112 -17.07 7.34 0.94
CA ILE A 112 -16.87 6.04 0.30
C ILE A 112 -16.59 5.00 1.37
N LYS A 113 -17.40 3.93 1.40
CA LYS A 113 -17.24 2.84 2.38
C LYS A 113 -16.40 1.71 1.79
N PRO A 114 -15.15 1.51 2.26
CA PRO A 114 -14.34 0.39 1.83
C PRO A 114 -14.82 -0.91 2.47
N TYR A 115 -14.76 -2.00 1.71
CA TYR A 115 -14.89 -3.36 2.27
C TYR A 115 -13.53 -4.05 2.49
N TYR A 116 -12.46 -3.40 2.04
CA TYR A 116 -11.08 -3.73 2.33
C TYR A 116 -10.29 -2.44 2.45
N TYR A 117 -9.46 -2.33 3.47
CA TYR A 117 -8.59 -1.19 3.70
C TYR A 117 -7.27 -1.66 4.25
N GLU A 118 -6.20 -1.12 3.68
CA GLU A 118 -4.84 -1.31 4.12
C GLU A 118 -4.11 0.01 3.92
N GLU A 119 -3.34 0.40 4.94
CA GLU A 119 -2.53 1.61 4.91
C GLU A 119 -1.12 1.26 5.35
N GLN A 120 -0.13 1.76 4.59
CA GLN A 120 1.28 1.63 4.90
C GLN A 120 1.95 2.99 4.85
N VAL A 121 3.03 3.13 5.62
CA VAL A 121 3.88 4.32 5.63
C VAL A 121 5.20 3.96 4.96
N ASP A 122 5.52 4.64 3.87
CA ASP A 122 6.84 4.58 3.22
C ASP A 122 7.52 5.94 3.31
N LYS A 123 8.68 6.00 3.97
CA LYS A 123 9.47 7.24 4.16
C LYS A 123 8.59 8.46 4.52
N ASP A 124 7.78 8.30 5.57
CA ASP A 124 6.82 9.30 6.09
C ASP A 124 5.60 9.62 5.22
N SER A 125 5.41 8.90 4.11
CA SER A 125 4.29 9.10 3.19
C SER A 125 3.28 7.97 3.29
N ILE A 126 2.00 8.32 3.34
CA ILE A 126 0.92 7.36 3.46
C ILE A 126 0.54 6.81 2.08
N ILE A 127 0.46 5.48 1.97
CA ILE A 127 -0.08 4.78 0.81
C ILE A 127 -1.26 3.93 1.26
N ILE A 128 -2.43 4.16 0.66
CA ILE A 128 -3.66 3.44 0.97
C ILE A 128 -3.98 2.49 -0.18
N SER A 129 -4.29 1.24 0.14
CA SER A 129 -4.88 0.28 -0.79
C SER A 129 -6.28 -0.10 -0.31
N THR A 130 -7.29 0.20 -1.11
CA THR A 130 -8.70 0.03 -0.71
C THR A 130 -9.52 -0.67 -1.78
N LYS A 131 -10.52 -1.45 -1.36
CA LYS A 131 -11.53 -2.00 -2.27
C LYS A 131 -12.90 -1.46 -1.94
N ILE A 132 -13.59 -0.96 -2.96
CA ILE A 132 -14.88 -0.30 -2.82
C ILE A 132 -15.90 -0.90 -3.80
N LYS A 133 -17.18 -0.77 -3.45
CA LYS A 133 -18.31 -0.96 -4.37
C LYS A 133 -18.95 0.41 -4.54
N ILE A 134 -19.09 0.85 -5.77
CA ILE A 134 -19.61 2.17 -6.11
C ILE A 134 -20.64 2.05 -7.23
N THR A 135 -21.75 2.76 -7.13
CA THR A 135 -22.74 2.84 -8.20
C THR A 135 -22.24 3.72 -9.34
N ASP A 136 -22.85 3.63 -10.51
CA ASP A 136 -22.41 4.42 -11.68
C ASP A 136 -22.62 5.93 -11.47
N ASP A 137 -23.67 6.34 -10.74
CA ASP A 137 -23.91 7.73 -10.34
C ASP A 137 -22.84 8.25 -9.37
N GLU A 138 -22.53 7.49 -8.32
CA GLU A 138 -21.47 7.83 -7.36
C GLU A 138 -20.10 7.88 -8.04
N LEU A 139 -19.82 6.96 -8.97
CA LEU A 139 -18.57 6.93 -9.71
C LEU A 139 -18.45 8.15 -10.64
N SER A 140 -19.54 8.57 -11.27
CA SER A 140 -19.56 9.74 -12.15
C SER A 140 -19.30 11.03 -11.35
N LYS A 141 -19.92 11.16 -10.17
CA LYS A 141 -19.67 12.27 -9.23
C LYS A 141 -18.21 12.30 -8.76
N LEU A 142 -17.66 11.13 -8.38
CA LEU A 142 -16.28 11.00 -7.94
C LEU A 142 -15.30 11.38 -9.05
N LYS A 143 -15.56 10.97 -10.30
CA LYS A 143 -14.74 11.33 -11.45
C LYS A 143 -14.77 12.83 -11.72
N GLU A 144 -15.94 13.46 -11.61
CA GLU A 144 -16.05 14.91 -11.85
C GLU A 144 -15.40 15.72 -10.71
N SER A 145 -15.52 15.28 -9.44
CA SER A 145 -14.95 16.00 -8.29
C SER A 145 -13.41 16.06 -8.29
N VAL A 146 -12.76 15.05 -8.88
CA VAL A 146 -11.31 14.97 -9.02
C VAL A 146 -10.79 15.39 -10.40
N LYS A 147 -11.68 15.77 -11.33
CA LYS A 147 -11.32 16.05 -12.72
C LYS A 147 -10.34 17.23 -12.81
N GLY A 148 -9.26 17.03 -13.55
CA GLY A 148 -8.20 18.03 -13.74
C GLY A 148 -7.34 18.30 -12.49
N LYS A 149 -7.57 17.59 -11.38
CA LYS A 149 -6.76 17.69 -10.16
C LYS A 149 -5.69 16.61 -10.16
N GLN A 150 -4.43 17.00 -10.02
CA GLN A 150 -3.34 16.04 -9.79
C GLN A 150 -3.39 15.45 -8.39
N TYR A 151 -3.72 16.28 -7.39
CA TYR A 151 -3.90 15.88 -5.99
C TYR A 151 -5.24 16.39 -5.48
N PHE A 152 -5.82 15.66 -4.55
CA PHE A 152 -7.13 15.90 -3.98
C PHE A 152 -7.17 15.51 -2.51
N ASP A 153 -8.11 16.09 -1.77
CA ASP A 153 -8.27 15.84 -0.34
C ASP A 153 -8.88 14.47 -0.06
N VAL A 154 -8.24 13.74 0.86
CA VAL A 154 -8.72 12.46 1.38
C VAL A 154 -8.75 12.51 2.91
N VAL A 155 -9.91 12.19 3.50
CA VAL A 155 -10.09 12.08 4.95
C VAL A 155 -10.35 10.63 5.34
N ARG A 156 -9.66 10.13 6.37
CA ARG A 156 -9.73 8.73 6.83
C ARG A 156 -10.54 8.64 8.11
N LYS A 157 -11.85 8.87 8.03
CA LYS A 157 -12.75 8.87 9.20
C LYS A 157 -12.65 7.54 9.95
N GLY A 158 -12.45 7.61 11.26
CA GLY A 158 -12.17 6.48 12.15
C GLY A 158 -10.68 6.24 12.43
N ILE A 159 -9.78 6.83 11.64
CA ILE A 159 -8.32 6.78 11.84
C ILE A 159 -7.76 8.17 12.14
N ASP A 160 -7.94 9.12 11.23
CA ASP A 160 -7.58 10.54 11.40
C ASP A 160 -8.50 11.39 10.53
N ASP A 161 -9.18 12.35 11.16
CA ASP A 161 -10.13 13.25 10.52
C ASP A 161 -9.45 14.41 9.78
N LYS A 162 -8.11 14.53 9.87
CA LYS A 162 -7.36 15.52 9.11
C LYS A 162 -7.27 15.13 7.63
N PRO A 163 -7.58 16.05 6.70
CA PRO A 163 -7.40 15.79 5.28
C PRO A 163 -5.92 15.67 4.95
N ILE A 164 -5.60 14.70 4.10
CA ILE A 164 -4.29 14.53 3.47
C ILE A 164 -4.44 14.64 1.95
N GLN A 165 -3.49 15.32 1.34
CA GLN A 165 -3.46 15.50 -0.12
C GLN A 165 -2.93 14.23 -0.77
N MET A 166 -3.76 13.57 -1.56
CA MET A 166 -3.43 12.32 -2.23
C MET A 166 -3.71 12.39 -3.72
N ARG A 167 -3.12 11.48 -4.48
CA ARG A 167 -3.47 11.22 -5.87
C ARG A 167 -3.85 9.76 -6.07
N TYR A 168 -4.50 9.47 -7.19
CA TYR A 168 -4.62 8.09 -7.64
C TYR A 168 -3.24 7.54 -8.03
N GLY A 169 -2.94 6.35 -7.52
CA GLY A 169 -1.97 5.44 -8.10
C GLY A 169 -2.69 4.52 -9.09
N LYS A 170 -2.58 3.22 -8.86
CA LYS A 170 -3.26 2.21 -9.69
C LYS A 170 -4.74 2.10 -9.31
N VAL A 171 -5.62 2.17 -10.30
CA VAL A 171 -7.06 1.89 -10.15
C VAL A 171 -7.43 0.71 -11.05
N LEU A 172 -7.81 -0.40 -10.44
CA LEU A 172 -8.36 -1.57 -11.13
C LEU A 172 -9.87 -1.61 -10.89
N TRP A 173 -10.63 -2.05 -11.88
CA TRP A 173 -12.09 -2.09 -11.75
C TRP A 173 -12.71 -3.29 -12.47
N SER A 174 -13.91 -3.66 -12.04
CA SER A 174 -14.75 -4.65 -12.72
C SER A 174 -16.21 -4.24 -12.64
N GLN A 175 -16.90 -4.21 -13.78
CA GLN A 175 -18.33 -3.90 -13.85
C GLN A 175 -19.17 -5.09 -13.35
N HIS A 176 -20.20 -4.78 -12.57
CA HIS A 176 -21.30 -5.68 -12.27
C HIS A 176 -22.63 -4.98 -12.58
N ASN A 177 -23.74 -5.73 -12.60
CA ASN A 177 -25.04 -5.25 -13.07
C ASN A 177 -25.52 -3.93 -12.42
N SER A 178 -25.23 -3.70 -11.14
CA SER A 178 -25.70 -2.53 -10.39
C SER A 178 -24.60 -1.74 -9.68
N PHE A 179 -23.34 -2.15 -9.82
CA PHE A 179 -22.21 -1.50 -9.18
C PHE A 179 -20.90 -1.85 -9.88
N THR A 180 -19.91 -0.97 -9.74
CA THR A 180 -18.53 -1.23 -10.10
C THR A 180 -17.74 -1.57 -8.84
N LYS A 181 -16.95 -2.65 -8.88
CA LYS A 181 -15.91 -2.85 -7.87
C LYS A 181 -14.65 -2.13 -8.31
N GLN A 182 -14.01 -1.43 -7.39
CA GLN A 182 -12.70 -0.84 -7.65
C GLN A 182 -11.71 -1.27 -6.58
N TYR A 183 -10.48 -1.56 -7.01
CA TYR A 183 -9.30 -1.56 -6.17
C TYR A 183 -8.53 -0.28 -6.47
N ILE A 184 -8.39 0.56 -5.46
CA ILE A 184 -7.82 1.89 -5.57
C ILE A 184 -6.57 1.94 -4.71
N THR A 185 -5.45 2.34 -5.31
CA THR A 185 -4.28 2.79 -4.57
C THR A 185 -4.28 4.31 -4.53
N LEU A 186 -4.19 4.90 -3.33
CA LEU A 186 -4.00 6.33 -3.11
C LEU A 186 -2.60 6.58 -2.54
N VAL A 187 -1.95 7.61 -3.04
CA VAL A 187 -0.57 7.95 -2.68
C VAL A 187 -0.53 9.38 -2.17
N GLU A 188 -0.02 9.58 -0.96
CA GLU A 188 0.16 10.91 -0.38
C GLU A 188 1.16 11.74 -1.19
N LYS A 189 0.88 13.04 -1.35
CA LYS A 189 1.71 14.01 -2.09
C LYS A 189 3.17 14.04 -1.64
N SER A 190 3.45 13.83 -0.36
CA SER A 190 4.82 13.77 0.19
C SER A 190 5.67 12.65 -0.43
N TYR A 191 5.03 11.56 -0.89
CA TYR A 191 5.72 10.43 -1.53
C TYR A 191 6.46 10.88 -2.78
N ASP A 192 5.82 11.71 -3.60
CA ASP A 192 6.37 12.21 -4.85
C ASP A 192 7.42 13.32 -4.63
N MET A 193 7.36 14.01 -3.48
CA MET A 193 8.35 15.05 -3.11
C MET A 193 9.63 14.45 -2.54
N ASN A 194 9.51 13.36 -1.78
CA ASN A 194 10.61 12.76 -1.03
C ASN A 194 11.38 11.70 -1.82
N ASN A 195 10.83 11.19 -2.91
CA ASN A 195 11.51 10.23 -3.78
C ASN A 195 12.20 10.95 -4.95
N THR A 196 13.47 11.32 -4.75
CA THR A 196 14.38 11.74 -5.83
C THR A 196 14.94 10.57 -6.64
N ASP A 197 14.70 9.33 -6.19
CA ASP A 197 15.05 8.11 -6.92
C ASP A 197 13.96 7.79 -7.96
N ASN A 198 14.15 8.28 -9.19
CA ASN A 198 13.32 8.02 -10.39
C ASN A 198 13.15 6.53 -10.77
N PHE A 199 13.66 5.60 -9.97
CA PHE A 199 13.81 4.18 -10.34
C PHE A 199 12.99 3.18 -9.50
N LYS A 200 12.29 3.61 -8.45
CA LYS A 200 11.42 2.71 -7.66
C LYS A 200 9.95 3.06 -7.86
N GLY A 201 9.39 2.51 -8.95
CA GLY A 201 7.99 2.68 -9.36
C GLY A 201 7.81 3.05 -10.84
N MET A 202 8.68 2.50 -11.71
CA MET A 202 8.80 2.74 -13.16
C MET A 202 7.55 3.38 -13.81
N TYR A 203 7.65 4.69 -14.07
CA TYR A 203 6.80 5.50 -14.94
C TYR A 203 5.43 5.98 -14.43
N TYR A 204 5.18 6.23 -13.15
CA TYR A 204 3.96 6.97 -12.75
C TYR A 204 4.35 8.41 -12.37
N PRO A 205 4.47 9.34 -13.34
CA PRO A 205 3.32 9.88 -14.10
C PRO A 205 3.36 9.70 -15.64
N GLU A 206 4.49 9.31 -16.23
CA GLU A 206 4.64 9.20 -17.70
C GLU A 206 3.74 8.12 -18.30
N PHE A 207 3.54 7.00 -17.61
CA PHE A 207 2.64 5.92 -18.01
C PHE A 207 1.18 6.37 -17.95
N ASN A 208 0.77 7.14 -16.94
CA ASN A 208 -0.56 7.74 -16.89
C ASN A 208 -0.75 8.72 -18.06
N ASN A 209 0.23 9.59 -18.32
CA ASN A 209 0.19 10.51 -19.46
C ASN A 209 0.15 9.75 -20.80
N MET A 210 0.91 8.66 -20.94
CA MET A 210 0.88 7.80 -22.12
C MET A 210 -0.49 7.13 -22.26
N GLN A 211 -1.09 6.63 -21.18
CA GLN A 211 -2.44 6.08 -21.19
C GLN A 211 -3.48 7.13 -21.60
N GLU A 212 -3.40 8.35 -21.07
CA GLU A 212 -4.27 9.45 -21.46
C GLU A 212 -4.14 9.80 -22.95
N ILE A 213 -2.90 9.93 -23.46
CA ILE A 213 -2.64 10.19 -24.89
C ILE A 213 -3.17 9.04 -25.75
N LEU A 214 -3.01 7.78 -25.31
CA LEU A 214 -3.50 6.61 -26.04
C LEU A 214 -5.02 6.55 -26.06
N ILE A 215 -5.69 6.79 -24.93
CA ILE A 215 -7.15 6.86 -24.84
C ILE A 215 -7.67 7.98 -25.76
N TYR A 216 -7.11 9.18 -25.64
CA TYR A 216 -7.47 10.31 -26.49
C TYR A 216 -7.31 9.98 -27.99
N SER A 217 -6.17 9.38 -28.35
CA SER A 217 -5.87 9.03 -29.74
C SER A 217 -6.81 7.95 -30.26
N SER A 218 -7.17 6.96 -29.43
CA SER A 218 -8.15 5.91 -29.76
C SER A 218 -9.54 6.50 -30.00
N GLU A 219 -10.03 7.31 -29.07
CA GLU A 219 -11.34 7.98 -29.15
C GLU A 219 -11.39 8.94 -30.35
N TYR A 220 -10.32 9.69 -30.61
CA TYR A 220 -10.24 10.58 -31.75
C TYR A 220 -10.31 9.80 -33.08
N LEU A 221 -9.58 8.68 -33.20
CA LEU A 221 -9.61 7.84 -34.39
C LEU A 221 -10.99 7.21 -34.60
N GLU A 222 -11.65 6.73 -33.54
CA GLU A 222 -12.99 6.15 -33.62
C GLU A 222 -14.01 7.20 -34.10
N ASN A 223 -14.01 8.38 -33.47
CA ASN A 223 -14.87 9.49 -33.89
C ASN A 223 -14.59 9.95 -35.32
N LEU A 224 -13.32 9.98 -35.74
CA LEU A 224 -12.95 10.29 -37.13
C LEU A 224 -13.48 9.23 -38.10
N THR A 225 -13.33 7.93 -37.78
CA THR A 225 -13.84 6.86 -38.64
C THR A 225 -15.36 6.90 -38.76
N ASN A 226 -16.07 7.15 -37.66
CA ASN A 226 -17.53 7.30 -37.66
C ASN A 226 -17.96 8.50 -38.52
N LEU A 227 -17.27 9.65 -38.39
CA LEU A 227 -17.53 10.83 -39.21
C LEU A 227 -17.30 10.56 -40.71
N LEU A 228 -16.27 9.78 -41.06
CA LEU A 228 -16.00 9.41 -42.45
C LEU A 228 -17.05 8.45 -43.02
N ILE A 229 -17.57 7.54 -42.21
CA ILE A 229 -18.71 6.66 -42.57
C ILE A 229 -19.98 7.50 -42.78
N GLU A 230 -20.31 8.39 -41.84
CA GLU A 230 -21.48 9.28 -41.96
C GLU A 230 -21.43 10.14 -43.22
N LYS A 231 -20.23 10.57 -43.62
CA LYS A 231 -20.00 11.31 -44.87
C LYS A 231 -19.94 10.44 -46.12
N ASN A 232 -20.15 9.13 -46.00
CA ASN A 232 -20.03 8.13 -47.07
C ASN A 232 -18.68 8.17 -47.80
N ILE A 233 -17.61 8.56 -47.10
CA ILE A 233 -16.24 8.55 -47.64
C ILE A 233 -15.63 7.16 -47.48
N LEU A 234 -15.96 6.48 -46.39
CA LEU A 234 -15.58 5.10 -46.11
C LEU A 234 -16.83 4.27 -45.81
N SER A 235 -16.79 2.99 -46.15
CA SER A 235 -17.77 2.00 -45.70
C SER A 235 -17.34 1.34 -44.39
N GLU A 236 -18.29 0.77 -43.65
CA GLU A 236 -18.01 0.01 -42.42
C GLU A 236 -17.03 -1.16 -42.69
N THR A 237 -17.13 -1.80 -43.85
CA THR A 237 -16.25 -2.91 -44.24
C THR A 237 -14.82 -2.45 -44.50
N GLU A 238 -14.62 -1.25 -45.05
CA GLU A 238 -13.28 -0.66 -45.24
C GLU A 238 -12.64 -0.29 -43.90
N VAL A 239 -13.43 0.23 -42.96
CA VAL A 239 -12.94 0.53 -41.60
C VAL A 239 -12.55 -0.75 -40.85
N GLU A 240 -13.35 -1.81 -40.93
CA GLU A 240 -13.01 -3.11 -40.33
C GLU A 240 -11.75 -3.73 -40.93
N LYS A 241 -11.55 -3.57 -42.25
CA LYS A 241 -10.31 -3.98 -42.90
C LYS A 241 -9.10 -3.23 -42.37
N VAL A 242 -9.18 -1.90 -42.23
CA VAL A 242 -8.09 -1.08 -41.66
C VAL A 242 -7.78 -1.49 -40.22
N LYS A 243 -8.80 -1.78 -39.39
CA LYS A 243 -8.59 -2.29 -38.02
C LYS A 243 -7.87 -3.64 -38.02
N SER A 244 -8.27 -4.56 -38.90
CA SER A 244 -7.64 -5.88 -39.04
C SER A 244 -6.17 -5.76 -39.46
N ASP A 245 -5.90 -5.00 -40.52
CA ASP A 245 -4.54 -4.78 -41.04
C ASP A 245 -3.64 -4.10 -39.97
N THR A 246 -4.20 -3.19 -39.17
CA THR A 246 -3.48 -2.53 -38.07
C THR A 246 -3.11 -3.52 -36.97
N LYS A 247 -4.02 -4.43 -36.60
CA LYS A 247 -3.80 -5.44 -35.56
C LYS A 247 -2.73 -6.45 -35.98
N GLU A 248 -2.73 -6.88 -37.24
CA GLU A 248 -1.70 -7.75 -37.80
C GLU A 248 -0.32 -7.08 -37.79
N ASN A 249 -0.26 -5.80 -38.19
CA ASN A 249 0.97 -5.02 -38.16
C ASN A 249 1.47 -4.69 -36.75
N LEU A 250 0.59 -4.58 -35.75
CA LEU A 250 0.97 -4.35 -34.36
C LEU A 250 1.90 -5.46 -33.84
N ASN A 251 1.56 -6.73 -34.13
CA ASN A 251 2.39 -7.88 -33.73
C ASN A 251 3.78 -7.83 -34.37
N ASN A 252 3.86 -7.40 -35.64
CA ASN A 252 5.14 -7.24 -36.35
C ASN A 252 5.97 -6.09 -35.77
N LYS A 253 5.34 -4.95 -35.44
CA LYS A 253 6.03 -3.80 -34.85
C LYS A 253 6.43 -4.00 -33.39
N PHE A 254 5.67 -4.81 -32.64
CA PHE A 254 6.01 -5.12 -31.25
C PHE A 254 7.39 -5.79 -31.14
N ARG A 255 7.75 -6.62 -32.13
CA ARG A 255 9.08 -7.25 -32.23
C ARG A 255 10.20 -6.24 -32.48
N GLU A 256 9.94 -5.19 -33.26
CA GLU A 256 10.92 -4.14 -33.55
C GLU A 256 11.19 -3.22 -32.34
N LEU A 257 10.27 -3.14 -31.37
CA LEU A 257 10.47 -2.33 -30.15
C LEU A 257 11.56 -2.89 -29.23
N TYR A 258 11.83 -4.20 -29.28
CA TYR A 258 12.87 -4.87 -28.47
C TYR A 258 14.16 -5.09 -29.25
N LYS A 259 14.30 -4.44 -30.41
CA LYS A 259 15.47 -4.56 -31.27
C LYS A 259 16.60 -3.70 -30.71
N VAL A 260 17.55 -4.35 -30.06
CA VAL A 260 18.82 -3.76 -29.64
C VAL A 260 19.83 -3.79 -30.78
N LYS A 261 20.86 -2.93 -30.71
CA LYS A 261 21.85 -2.79 -31.78
C LYS A 261 22.80 -3.99 -31.81
N ASP A 262 23.17 -4.47 -30.63
CA ASP A 262 23.87 -5.74 -30.40
C ASP A 262 23.45 -6.26 -29.01
N ILE A 263 23.02 -7.52 -28.92
CA ILE A 263 22.59 -8.13 -27.65
C ILE A 263 23.77 -8.28 -26.69
N ASP A 264 24.99 -8.44 -27.21
CA ASP A 264 26.21 -8.64 -26.42
C ASP A 264 26.87 -7.32 -25.98
N GLU A 265 26.45 -6.16 -26.53
CA GLU A 265 26.87 -4.82 -26.08
C GLU A 265 25.86 -4.17 -25.11
N ASP A 266 24.57 -4.52 -25.21
CA ASP A 266 23.46 -3.87 -24.50
C ASP A 266 22.93 -4.65 -23.26
N LEU A 267 23.60 -5.76 -22.86
CA LEU A 267 23.31 -6.57 -21.64
C LEU A 267 24.55 -6.82 -20.77
#